data_AF-A0A5A8UDR8-F1
#
_entry.id   AF-A0A5A8UDR8-F1
#
_cell.length_a   1.000
_cell.length_b   1.000
_cell.length_c   1.000
_cell.angle_alpha   90.00
_cell.angle_beta   90.00
_cell.angle_gamma   90.00
#
_symmetry.space_group_name_H-M   'P 1'
#
loop_
_entity.id
_entity.type
_entity.pdbx_description
1 polymer ?
#
loop_
_entity_poly.entity_id
_entity_poly.type
_entity_poly.pdbx_seq_one_letter_code
_entity_poly.pdbx_strand_id
1 'polypeptide(L)'
;MNDYNFPTKGFINNASLSLALPVADLKYYKFDIDHKSYYPITKDLTLKVKASMGLAQGYGGKGLPFFERYYSGGPSSLRGFANNSLGAKYNSYDKDKKKLTIGTGKAKGGEFVALAGASFIAPVPFIKDSENLRISAFVDAGTISEELKEIGTKNLRAAAGLAINWHTPIGPIGIYVARPLISKKKDDIKNFSFTLGTTF
;
A
#
# COMPACT_ATOMS: atom_id res chain seq x y z
N MET A 1 -17.03 9.10 10.02
CA MET A 1 -17.49 8.80 8.63
C MET A 1 -18.99 8.66 8.64
N ASN A 2 -19.66 8.91 7.51
CA ASN A 2 -21.12 8.93 7.44
C ASN A 2 -21.77 7.58 7.08
N ASP A 3 -21.00 6.60 6.62
CA ASP A 3 -21.44 5.23 6.33
C ASP A 3 -20.29 4.28 6.64
N TYR A 4 -20.59 3.05 7.06
CA TYR A 4 -19.57 2.05 7.43
C TYR A 4 -19.00 1.32 6.20
N ASN A 5 -19.85 0.93 5.24
CA ASN A 5 -19.48 0.11 4.09
C ASN A 5 -19.01 0.96 2.90
N PHE A 6 -19.69 2.06 2.64
CA PHE A 6 -19.37 3.00 1.56
C PHE A 6 -19.45 4.46 2.03
N PRO A 7 -18.47 4.91 2.84
CA PRO A 7 -18.39 6.31 3.24
C PRO A 7 -18.38 7.24 2.02
N THR A 8 -19.19 8.30 2.06
CA THR A 8 -19.20 9.36 1.04
C THR A 8 -18.70 10.69 1.59
N LYS A 9 -18.68 10.87 2.91
CA LYS A 9 -18.25 12.08 3.59
C LYS A 9 -17.53 11.80 4.92
N GLY A 10 -16.52 12.62 5.18
CA GLY A 10 -15.80 12.67 6.45
C GLY A 10 -14.42 12.04 6.36
N PHE A 11 -13.70 12.04 7.48
CA PHE A 11 -12.33 11.56 7.54
C PHE A 11 -12.08 10.71 8.79
N ILE A 12 -10.99 9.94 8.74
CA ILE A 12 -10.38 9.26 9.88
C ILE A 12 -8.88 9.56 9.80
N ASN A 13 -8.30 9.90 10.95
CA ASN A 13 -6.86 9.97 11.16
C ASN A 13 -6.48 8.94 12.21
N ASN A 14 -5.38 8.25 11.99
CA ASN A 14 -4.76 7.39 12.97
C ASN A 14 -3.30 7.80 13.15
N ALA A 15 -2.82 7.76 14.38
CA ALA A 15 -1.41 7.95 14.69
C ALA A 15 -1.02 6.93 15.77
N SER A 16 0.05 6.18 15.54
CA SER A 16 0.56 5.19 16.48
C SER A 16 2.04 5.36 16.71
N LEU A 17 2.45 5.19 17.97
CA LEU A 17 3.84 5.14 18.41
C LEU A 17 4.07 3.80 19.10
N SER A 18 5.05 3.05 18.63
CA SER A 18 5.49 1.80 19.25
C SER A 18 6.94 1.95 19.70
N LEU A 19 7.23 1.59 20.95
CA LEU A 19 8.57 1.63 21.51
C LEU A 19 8.90 0.29 22.17
N ALA A 20 9.92 -0.40 21.65
CA ALA A 20 10.44 -1.59 22.31
C ALA A 20 11.37 -1.14 23.45
N LEU A 21 10.98 -1.43 24.69
CA LEU A 21 11.74 -1.05 25.88
C LEU A 21 13.04 -1.88 25.99
N PRO A 22 14.11 -1.30 26.55
CA PRO A 22 15.44 -1.92 26.61
C PRO A 22 15.55 -3.16 27.51
N VAL A 23 14.43 -3.63 28.06
CA VAL A 23 14.30 -4.89 28.81
C VAL A 23 14.22 -6.10 27.86
N ALA A 24 13.79 -5.87 26.61
CA ALA A 24 13.76 -6.89 25.57
C ALA A 24 15.07 -6.92 24.75
N ASP A 25 15.34 -8.04 24.09
CA ASP A 25 16.47 -8.18 23.14
C ASP A 25 16.33 -7.27 21.91
N LEU A 26 15.12 -6.75 21.67
CA LEU A 26 14.76 -5.88 20.56
C LEU A 26 14.71 -4.42 21.03
N LYS A 27 15.39 -3.54 20.30
CA LYS A 27 15.46 -2.10 20.59
C LYS A 27 15.14 -1.31 19.33
N TYR A 28 13.90 -0.87 19.21
CA TYR A 28 13.42 -0.08 18.09
C TYR A 28 12.27 0.84 18.51
N TYR A 29 12.01 1.84 17.68
CA TYR A 29 10.79 2.64 17.73
C TYR A 29 10.12 2.64 16.36
N LYS A 30 8.79 2.79 16.34
CA LYS A 30 7.99 2.95 15.13
C LYS A 30 6.96 4.04 15.31
N PHE A 31 6.73 4.78 14.25
CA PHE A 31 5.75 5.82 14.18
C PHE A 31 4.97 5.69 12.88
N ASP A 32 3.66 5.60 12.99
CA ASP A 32 2.76 5.48 11.84
C ASP A 32 1.70 6.57 11.90
N ILE A 33 1.39 7.15 10.75
CA ILE A 33 0.27 8.05 10.55
C ILE A 33 -0.51 7.57 9.35
N ASP A 34 -1.83 7.48 9.50
CA ASP A 34 -2.76 7.21 8.41
C ASP A 34 -3.84 8.29 8.33
N HIS A 35 -4.17 8.69 7.11
CA HIS A 35 -5.25 9.61 6.79
C HIS A 35 -6.14 9.00 5.72
N LYS A 36 -7.46 9.07 5.93
CA LYS A 36 -8.46 8.69 4.93
C LYS A 36 -9.60 9.69 4.97
N SER A 37 -9.92 10.30 3.84
CA SER A 37 -11.01 11.26 3.72
C SER A 37 -11.86 11.00 2.50
N TYR A 38 -13.15 11.31 2.61
CA TYR A 38 -14.16 11.17 1.58
C TYR A 38 -14.87 12.51 1.38
N TYR A 39 -14.98 12.93 0.12
CA TYR A 39 -15.61 14.17 -0.29
C TYR A 39 -16.69 13.85 -1.33
N PRO A 40 -17.97 14.15 -1.06
CA PRO A 40 -19.03 13.97 -2.04
C PRO A 40 -18.89 15.05 -3.12
N ILE A 41 -18.61 14.65 -4.35
CA ILE A 41 -18.51 15.55 -5.51
C ILE A 41 -19.90 15.76 -6.13
N THR A 42 -20.66 14.68 -6.25
CA THR A 42 -22.08 14.69 -6.62
C THR A 42 -22.84 13.73 -5.71
N LYS A 43 -24.13 13.49 -5.96
CA LYS A 43 -24.92 12.47 -5.24
C LYS A 43 -24.33 11.06 -5.42
N ASP A 44 -23.79 10.77 -6.59
CA ASP A 44 -23.31 9.43 -6.97
C ASP A 44 -21.78 9.36 -7.12
N LEU A 45 -21.06 10.48 -7.03
CA LEU A 45 -19.61 10.53 -7.20
C LEU A 45 -18.93 10.98 -5.90
N THR A 46 -18.06 10.15 -5.37
CA THR A 46 -17.26 10.43 -4.18
C THR A 46 -15.77 10.42 -4.51
N LEU A 47 -15.06 11.47 -4.09
CA LEU A 47 -13.60 11.47 -4.07
C LEU A 47 -13.11 10.90 -2.74
N LYS A 48 -12.34 9.82 -2.79
CA LYS A 48 -11.58 9.29 -1.66
C LYS A 48 -10.12 9.71 -1.80
N VAL A 49 -9.55 10.25 -0.73
CA VAL A 49 -8.11 10.50 -0.60
C VAL A 49 -7.58 9.65 0.56
N LYS A 50 -6.45 8.98 0.34
CA LYS A 50 -5.71 8.23 1.37
C LYS A 50 -4.26 8.71 1.41
N ALA A 51 -3.68 8.78 2.59
CA ALA A 51 -2.25 8.94 2.79
C ALA A 51 -1.82 8.10 3.99
N SER A 52 -0.64 7.49 3.91
CA SER A 52 -0.02 6.81 5.05
C SER A 52 1.47 7.07 5.06
N MET A 53 2.05 7.13 6.25
CA MET A 53 3.48 7.29 6.46
C MET A 53 3.89 6.43 7.65
N GLY A 54 4.94 5.64 7.48
CA GLY A 54 5.54 4.82 8.52
C GLY A 54 7.04 5.09 8.59
N LEU A 55 7.54 5.23 9.80
CA LEU A 55 8.96 5.38 10.12
C LEU A 55 9.34 4.46 11.26
N ALA A 56 10.40 3.69 11.09
CA ALA A 56 10.86 2.72 12.07
C ALA A 56 12.39 2.70 12.08
N GLN A 57 13.00 2.67 13.27
CA GLN A 57 14.45 2.54 13.39
C GLN A 57 14.85 1.77 14.64
N GLY A 58 15.93 0.99 14.52
CA GLY A 58 16.60 0.41 15.66
C GLY A 58 17.41 1.44 16.45
N TYR A 59 17.59 1.23 17.76
CA TYR A 59 18.40 2.10 18.61
C TYR A 59 19.35 1.29 19.51
N GLY A 60 20.30 1.97 20.15
CA GLY A 60 21.25 1.30 21.06
C GLY A 60 22.18 0.31 20.37
N GLY A 61 22.59 0.62 19.12
CA GLY A 61 23.47 -0.22 18.31
C GLY A 61 22.80 -1.46 17.69
N LYS A 62 21.48 -1.62 17.85
CA LYS A 62 20.70 -2.69 17.21
C LYS A 62 20.03 -2.15 15.95
N GLY A 63 20.02 -2.95 14.89
CA GLY A 63 19.25 -2.65 13.67
C GLY A 63 17.75 -2.92 13.86
N LEU A 64 16.92 -2.35 13.00
CA LEU A 64 15.48 -2.62 12.99
C LEU A 64 15.22 -4.10 12.64
N PRO A 65 14.51 -4.87 13.49
CA PRO A 65 14.18 -6.26 13.19
C PRO A 65 13.41 -6.40 11.87
N PHE A 66 13.70 -7.44 11.08
CA PHE A 66 13.15 -7.54 9.72
C PHE A 66 11.61 -7.62 9.69
N PHE A 67 10.99 -8.21 10.71
CA PHE A 67 9.53 -8.31 10.83
C PHE A 67 8.85 -6.98 11.22
N GLU A 68 9.63 -6.01 11.66
CA GLU A 68 9.15 -4.64 11.95
C GLU A 68 9.33 -3.69 10.78
N ARG A 69 9.99 -4.12 9.69
CA ARG A 69 10.22 -3.31 8.49
C ARG A 69 8.91 -3.13 7.72
N TYR A 70 8.80 -2.00 7.03
CA TYR A 70 7.67 -1.72 6.15
C TYR A 70 7.81 -2.44 4.83
N TYR A 71 6.68 -2.82 4.23
CA TYR A 71 6.60 -3.41 2.90
C TYR A 71 5.54 -2.68 2.07
N SER A 72 5.74 -2.62 0.75
CA SER A 72 4.85 -1.93 -0.18
C SER A 72 4.75 -2.68 -1.51
N GLY A 73 3.65 -2.46 -2.22
CA GLY A 73 3.20 -3.20 -3.39
C GLY A 73 2.02 -4.11 -3.04
N GLY A 74 1.05 -4.20 -3.95
CA GLY A 74 -0.16 -5.00 -3.81
C GLY A 74 -1.44 -4.18 -3.56
N PRO A 75 -2.61 -4.85 -3.44
CA PRO A 75 -3.92 -4.20 -3.35
C PRO A 75 -4.11 -3.24 -2.16
N SER A 76 -3.52 -3.55 -1.00
CA SER A 76 -3.66 -2.75 0.23
C SER A 76 -2.74 -1.53 0.29
N SER A 77 -1.68 -1.50 -0.53
CA SER A 77 -0.69 -0.41 -0.53
C SER A 77 -0.69 0.35 -1.87
N LEU A 78 0.19 -0.04 -2.79
CA LEU A 78 0.42 0.58 -4.09
C LEU A 78 0.06 -0.44 -5.19
N ARG A 79 -1.14 -0.27 -5.75
CA ARG A 79 -1.71 -1.15 -6.77
C ARG A 79 -0.87 -1.10 -8.06
N GLY A 80 -0.84 -2.20 -8.82
CA GLY A 80 -0.01 -2.32 -10.04
C GLY A 80 1.36 -2.94 -9.83
N PHE A 81 1.76 -3.16 -8.57
CA PHE A 81 2.97 -3.85 -8.19
C PHE A 81 2.64 -5.11 -7.39
N ALA A 82 3.50 -6.12 -7.48
CA ALA A 82 3.33 -7.36 -6.74
C ALA A 82 3.37 -7.13 -5.21
N ASN A 83 2.72 -8.01 -4.46
CA ASN A 83 2.59 -7.86 -3.01
C ASN A 83 3.96 -7.79 -2.34
N ASN A 84 4.19 -6.75 -1.52
CA ASN A 84 5.43 -6.55 -0.76
C ASN A 84 6.72 -6.59 -1.60
N SER A 85 6.67 -6.19 -2.88
CA SER A 85 7.80 -6.30 -3.81
C SER A 85 8.65 -5.03 -3.93
N LEU A 86 8.13 -3.89 -3.47
CA LEU A 86 8.79 -2.60 -3.62
C LEU A 86 9.90 -2.37 -2.59
N GLY A 87 10.91 -1.62 -2.99
CA GLY A 87 12.04 -1.22 -2.14
C GLY A 87 13.36 -1.87 -2.53
N ALA A 88 14.34 -1.81 -1.62
CA ALA A 88 15.58 -2.52 -1.80
C ALA A 88 15.34 -4.03 -1.77
N LYS A 89 16.08 -4.78 -2.59
CA LYS A 89 15.93 -6.22 -2.75
C LYS A 89 17.23 -6.94 -2.43
N TYR A 90 17.13 -8.16 -1.93
CA TYR A 90 18.28 -9.04 -1.82
C TYR A 90 18.84 -9.39 -3.21
N ASN A 91 20.11 -9.75 -3.29
CA ASN A 91 20.66 -10.36 -4.48
C ASN A 91 20.13 -11.79 -4.60
N SER A 92 19.83 -12.24 -5.81
CA SER A 92 19.32 -13.58 -6.05
C SER A 92 20.37 -14.40 -6.79
N TYR A 93 20.68 -15.60 -6.28
CA TYR A 93 21.56 -16.56 -6.95
C TYR A 93 20.72 -17.67 -7.59
N ASP A 94 20.79 -17.76 -8.91
CA ASP A 94 20.20 -18.86 -9.69
C ASP A 94 21.20 -20.03 -9.70
N LYS A 95 20.86 -21.12 -9.01
CA LYS A 95 21.73 -22.31 -8.88
C LYS A 95 21.93 -23.02 -10.21
N ASP A 96 20.89 -23.10 -11.03
CA ASP A 96 20.89 -23.83 -12.30
C ASP A 96 21.74 -23.10 -13.34
N LYS A 97 21.63 -21.76 -13.37
CA LYS A 97 22.42 -20.91 -14.26
C LYS A 97 23.75 -20.44 -13.66
N LYS A 98 24.05 -20.85 -12.42
CA LYS A 98 25.20 -20.40 -11.62
C LYS A 98 25.42 -18.88 -11.69
N LYS A 99 24.34 -18.09 -11.60
CA LYS A 99 24.35 -16.65 -11.88
C LYS A 99 23.82 -15.84 -10.71
N LEU A 100 24.63 -14.89 -10.24
CA LEU A 100 24.20 -13.86 -9.29
C LEU A 100 23.53 -12.72 -10.06
N THR A 101 22.29 -12.39 -9.68
CA THR A 101 21.58 -11.22 -10.18
C THR A 101 21.35 -10.24 -9.05
N ILE A 102 21.87 -9.02 -9.23
CA ILE A 102 21.87 -7.98 -8.19
C ILE A 102 20.48 -7.37 -8.07
N GLY A 103 19.93 -7.30 -6.85
CA GLY A 103 18.67 -6.59 -6.55
C GLY A 103 17.42 -7.14 -7.23
N THR A 104 17.34 -8.45 -7.46
CA THR A 104 16.15 -9.13 -8.04
C THR A 104 15.54 -10.18 -7.12
N GLY A 105 16.08 -10.34 -5.91
CA GLY A 105 15.52 -11.24 -4.90
C GLY A 105 14.30 -10.62 -4.20
N LYS A 106 13.95 -11.19 -3.03
CA LYS A 106 12.85 -10.67 -2.20
C LYS A 106 13.15 -9.25 -1.73
N ALA A 107 12.09 -8.46 -1.56
CA ALA A 107 12.21 -7.14 -0.94
C ALA A 107 12.72 -7.28 0.50
N LYS A 108 13.64 -6.41 0.88
CA LYS A 108 14.18 -6.31 2.24
C LYS A 108 13.22 -5.58 3.20
N GLY A 109 12.20 -4.92 2.67
CA GLY A 109 11.42 -3.94 3.40
C GLY A 109 12.23 -2.65 3.68
N GLY A 110 11.60 -1.70 4.37
CA GLY A 110 12.17 -0.38 4.62
C GLY A 110 12.01 0.10 6.05
N GLU A 111 12.89 1.02 6.45
CA GLU A 111 12.73 1.83 7.66
C GLU A 111 11.73 2.97 7.46
N PHE A 112 11.46 3.36 6.21
CA PHE A 112 10.49 4.38 5.88
C PHE A 112 9.58 3.94 4.74
N VAL A 113 8.29 4.24 4.86
CA VAL A 113 7.30 4.14 3.80
C VAL A 113 6.41 5.38 3.80
N ALA A 114 6.06 5.89 2.62
CA ALA A 114 5.02 6.88 2.47
C ALA A 114 4.18 6.54 1.25
N LEU A 115 2.86 6.49 1.42
CA LEU A 115 1.89 6.16 0.38
C LEU A 115 0.85 7.27 0.31
N ALA A 116 0.39 7.57 -0.89
CA ALA A 116 -0.72 8.49 -1.13
C ALA A 116 -1.57 7.94 -2.29
N GLY A 117 -2.87 8.22 -2.25
CA GLY A 117 -3.74 7.84 -3.36
C GLY A 117 -5.04 8.61 -3.38
N ALA A 118 -5.56 8.80 -4.58
CA ALA A 118 -6.86 9.39 -4.84
C ALA A 118 -7.71 8.40 -5.63
N SER A 119 -9.01 8.33 -5.35
CA SER A 119 -9.95 7.46 -6.05
C SER A 119 -11.28 8.15 -6.23
N PHE A 120 -11.77 8.24 -7.46
CA PHE A 120 -13.15 8.59 -7.75
C PHE A 120 -13.99 7.32 -7.70
N ILE A 121 -14.99 7.29 -6.83
CA ILE A 121 -15.84 6.14 -6.54
C ILE A 121 -17.27 6.47 -6.97
N ALA A 122 -17.89 5.55 -7.69
CA ALA A 122 -19.26 5.68 -8.16
C ALA A 122 -20.03 4.34 -8.03
N PRO A 123 -21.37 4.36 -7.93
CA PRO A 123 -22.19 3.18 -8.16
C PRO A 123 -22.09 2.74 -9.63
N VAL A 124 -22.57 1.53 -9.93
CA VAL A 124 -22.53 1.03 -11.31
C VAL A 124 -23.71 1.61 -12.10
N PRO A 125 -23.46 2.36 -13.19
CA PRO A 125 -24.50 3.16 -13.86
C PRO A 125 -25.61 2.33 -14.53
N PHE A 126 -25.37 1.05 -14.83
CA PHE A 126 -26.30 0.19 -15.56
C PHE A 126 -26.98 -0.89 -14.70
N ILE A 127 -26.72 -0.90 -13.38
CA ILE A 127 -27.28 -1.89 -12.44
C ILE A 127 -28.14 -1.14 -11.42
N LYS A 128 -29.47 -1.33 -11.51
CA LYS A 128 -30.40 -0.93 -10.45
C LYS A 128 -30.10 -1.73 -9.17
N ASP A 129 -30.19 -1.09 -8.02
CA ASP A 129 -29.88 -1.68 -6.69
C ASP A 129 -28.42 -2.16 -6.53
N SER A 130 -27.47 -1.39 -7.05
CA SER A 130 -26.02 -1.66 -6.90
C SER A 130 -25.45 -1.26 -5.53
N GLU A 131 -26.25 -1.29 -4.46
CA GLU A 131 -25.84 -0.81 -3.13
C GLU A 131 -24.56 -1.48 -2.63
N ASN A 132 -24.36 -2.76 -2.95
CA ASN A 132 -23.22 -3.57 -2.55
C ASN A 132 -22.00 -3.48 -3.49
N LEU A 133 -22.09 -2.74 -4.60
CA LEU A 133 -21.10 -2.72 -5.67
C LEU A 133 -20.63 -1.28 -5.96
N ARG A 134 -19.33 -1.06 -6.01
CA ARG A 134 -18.74 0.22 -6.40
C ARG A 134 -17.65 0.03 -7.44
N ILE A 135 -17.65 0.93 -8.42
CA ILE A 135 -16.53 1.09 -9.35
C ILE A 135 -15.70 2.29 -8.94
N SER A 136 -14.41 2.26 -9.26
CA SER A 136 -13.56 3.43 -9.05
C SER A 136 -12.44 3.52 -10.06
N ALA A 137 -12.07 4.76 -10.38
CA ALA A 137 -10.81 5.09 -11.03
C ALA A 137 -9.86 5.67 -9.99
N PHE A 138 -8.60 5.26 -10.00
CA PHE A 138 -7.64 5.64 -8.98
C PHE A 138 -6.26 5.99 -9.53
N VAL A 139 -5.54 6.75 -8.73
CA VAL A 139 -4.10 6.94 -8.82
C VAL A 139 -3.49 6.72 -7.44
N ASP A 140 -2.42 5.93 -7.38
CA ASP A 140 -1.62 5.70 -6.18
C ASP A 140 -0.17 6.11 -6.46
N ALA A 141 0.49 6.66 -5.45
CA ALA A 141 1.91 6.94 -5.45
C ALA A 141 2.51 6.58 -4.10
N GLY A 142 3.81 6.30 -4.07
CA GLY A 142 4.48 6.03 -2.83
C GLY A 142 5.95 5.72 -2.96
N THR A 143 6.63 5.75 -1.83
CA THR A 143 8.05 5.49 -1.71
C THR A 143 8.32 4.58 -0.52
N ILE A 144 9.41 3.83 -0.60
CA ILE A 144 9.91 2.96 0.46
C ILE A 144 11.44 2.99 0.40
N SER A 145 12.08 3.25 1.54
CA SER A 145 13.53 3.40 1.66
C SER A 145 14.10 2.38 2.64
N GLU A 146 15.25 1.78 2.30
CA GLU A 146 15.87 0.72 3.12
C GLU A 146 16.27 1.27 4.48
N GLU A 147 16.83 2.48 4.49
CA GLU A 147 17.26 3.22 5.67
C GLU A 147 16.68 4.64 5.67
N LEU A 148 16.54 5.25 6.85
CA LEU A 148 16.02 6.63 6.97
C LEU A 148 16.88 7.68 6.24
N LYS A 149 18.19 7.47 6.13
CA LYS A 149 19.09 8.37 5.39
C LYS A 149 18.85 8.36 3.87
N GLU A 150 18.13 7.35 3.36
CA GLU A 150 17.79 7.19 1.95
C GLU A 150 16.40 7.74 1.60
N ILE A 151 15.74 8.44 2.52
CA ILE A 151 14.46 9.10 2.25
C ILE A 151 14.66 10.12 1.12
N GLY A 152 13.81 10.02 0.10
CA GLY A 152 13.85 10.92 -1.04
C GLY A 152 13.00 10.42 -2.20
N THR A 153 13.05 11.18 -3.30
CA THR A 153 12.22 10.96 -4.50
C THR A 153 12.74 9.82 -5.39
N LYS A 154 13.99 9.38 -5.21
CA LYS A 154 14.63 8.31 -6.01
C LYS A 154 13.86 6.99 -5.95
N ASN A 155 13.10 6.74 -4.87
CA ASN A 155 12.33 5.51 -4.65
C ASN A 155 10.83 5.67 -4.89
N LEU A 156 10.41 6.77 -5.54
CA LEU A 156 9.02 7.00 -5.90
C LEU A 156 8.53 5.99 -6.96
N ARG A 157 7.36 5.41 -6.72
CA ARG A 157 6.57 4.61 -7.66
C ARG A 157 5.17 5.21 -7.73
N ALA A 158 4.52 5.02 -8.86
CA ALA A 158 3.14 5.44 -9.05
C ALA A 158 2.42 4.53 -10.03
N ALA A 159 1.11 4.41 -9.89
CA ALA A 159 0.24 3.64 -10.77
C ALA A 159 -1.14 4.28 -10.83
N ALA A 160 -1.85 4.07 -11.93
CA ALA A 160 -3.26 4.41 -12.07
C ALA A 160 -4.04 3.20 -12.57
N GLY A 161 -5.33 3.16 -12.26
CA GLY A 161 -6.13 1.99 -12.58
C GLY A 161 -7.62 2.13 -12.31
N LEU A 162 -8.31 1.01 -12.53
CA LEU A 162 -9.71 0.82 -12.24
C LEU A 162 -9.87 -0.24 -11.17
N ALA A 163 -10.89 -0.10 -10.32
CA ALA A 163 -11.22 -1.09 -9.32
C ALA A 163 -12.73 -1.32 -9.23
N ILE A 164 -13.09 -2.56 -8.89
CA ILE A 164 -14.43 -2.97 -8.52
C ILE A 164 -14.35 -3.44 -7.07
N ASN A 165 -15.21 -2.92 -6.20
CA ASN A 165 -15.37 -3.40 -4.83
C ASN A 165 -16.81 -3.90 -4.68
N TRP A 166 -16.96 -5.15 -4.25
CA TRP A 166 -18.24 -5.83 -4.13
C TRP A 166 -18.35 -6.48 -2.75
N HIS A 167 -19.36 -6.09 -1.98
CA HIS A 167 -19.75 -6.80 -0.77
C HIS A 167 -20.65 -7.99 -1.15
N THR A 168 -20.15 -9.21 -0.97
CA THR A 168 -20.89 -10.45 -1.21
C THR A 168 -21.33 -11.10 0.11
N PRO A 169 -22.28 -12.05 0.10
CA PRO A 169 -22.67 -12.79 1.30
C PRO A 169 -21.51 -13.54 1.99
N ILE A 170 -20.45 -13.87 1.24
CA ILE A 170 -19.26 -14.59 1.73
C ILE A 170 -18.10 -13.64 2.07
N GLY A 171 -18.29 -12.33 1.96
CA GLY A 171 -17.31 -11.30 2.31
C GLY A 171 -17.02 -10.28 1.21
N PRO A 172 -16.17 -9.29 1.50
CA PRO A 172 -15.78 -8.28 0.52
C PRO A 172 -14.85 -8.86 -0.53
N ILE A 173 -15.07 -8.46 -1.79
CA ILE A 173 -14.25 -8.77 -2.94
C ILE A 173 -13.78 -7.46 -3.57
N GLY A 174 -12.47 -7.34 -3.77
CA GLY A 174 -11.87 -6.24 -4.50
C GLY A 174 -11.15 -6.75 -5.74
N ILE A 175 -11.43 -6.19 -6.91
CA ILE A 175 -10.75 -6.50 -8.18
C ILE A 175 -10.08 -5.22 -8.68
N TYR A 176 -8.82 -5.32 -9.11
CA TYR A 176 -8.00 -4.18 -9.48
C TYR A 176 -7.28 -4.43 -10.79
N VAL A 177 -7.40 -3.48 -11.72
CA VAL A 177 -6.59 -3.41 -12.92
C VAL A 177 -5.79 -2.12 -12.87
N ALA A 178 -4.47 -2.22 -12.84
CA ALA A 178 -3.58 -1.10 -12.62
C ALA A 178 -2.43 -1.12 -13.63
N ARG A 179 -2.00 0.08 -14.02
CA ARG A 179 -0.82 0.29 -14.87
C ARG A 179 0.19 1.15 -14.10
N PRO A 180 1.43 0.69 -13.92
CA PRO A 180 2.50 1.53 -13.40
C PRO A 180 2.72 2.75 -14.29
N LEU A 181 2.71 3.94 -13.68
CA LEU A 181 3.06 5.22 -14.29
C LEU A 181 4.54 5.55 -14.06
N ILE A 182 5.05 5.23 -12.87
CA ILE A 182 6.45 5.38 -12.49
C ILE A 182 6.91 4.05 -11.89
N SER A 183 7.88 3.39 -12.55
CA SER A 183 8.42 2.10 -12.16
C SER A 183 9.91 1.98 -12.49
N LYS A 184 10.61 1.10 -11.79
CA LYS A 184 12.01 0.75 -12.09
C LYS A 184 12.10 -0.59 -12.82
N LYS A 185 13.21 -0.81 -13.55
CA LYS A 185 13.46 -2.03 -14.34
C LYS A 185 13.37 -3.34 -13.54
N LYS A 186 13.61 -3.30 -12.23
CA LYS A 186 13.60 -4.48 -11.33
C LYS A 186 12.36 -4.52 -10.41
N ASP A 187 11.40 -3.63 -10.61
CA ASP A 187 10.14 -3.69 -9.85
C ASP A 187 9.27 -4.82 -10.42
N ASP A 188 8.63 -5.59 -9.54
CA ASP A 188 7.75 -6.69 -9.95
C ASP A 188 6.35 -6.12 -10.21
N ILE A 189 5.97 -6.05 -11.49
CA ILE A 189 4.70 -5.47 -11.93
C ILE A 189 3.58 -6.52 -11.84
N LYS A 190 2.42 -6.11 -11.31
CA LYS A 190 1.21 -6.94 -11.21
C LYS A 190 -0.02 -6.13 -11.66
N ASN A 191 -0.32 -6.19 -12.95
CA ASN A 191 -1.38 -5.38 -13.56
C ASN A 191 -2.79 -5.78 -13.13
N PHE A 192 -3.02 -7.06 -12.82
CA PHE A 192 -4.29 -7.58 -12.33
C PHE A 192 -4.11 -8.17 -10.93
N SER A 193 -4.97 -7.77 -10.00
CA SER A 193 -5.01 -8.30 -8.64
C SER A 193 -6.44 -8.42 -8.14
N PHE A 194 -6.66 -9.33 -7.19
CA PHE A 194 -7.93 -9.45 -6.49
C PHE A 194 -7.70 -9.71 -4.99
N THR A 195 -8.72 -9.46 -4.19
CA THR A 195 -8.77 -9.70 -2.74
C THR A 195 -10.11 -10.35 -2.39
N LEU A 196 -10.10 -11.24 -1.39
CA LEU A 196 -11.29 -11.94 -0.90
C LEU A 196 -11.24 -11.99 0.63
N GLY A 197 -12.35 -11.66 1.28
CA GLY A 197 -12.62 -12.03 2.68
C GLY A 197 -12.01 -11.13 3.76
N THR A 198 -11.07 -10.24 3.44
CA THR A 198 -10.47 -9.32 4.43
C THR A 198 -10.33 -7.91 3.88
N THR A 199 -10.92 -6.94 4.59
CA THR A 199 -10.52 -5.54 4.54
C THR A 199 -9.45 -5.34 5.61
N PHE A 200 -8.18 -5.19 5.20
CA PHE A 200 -7.11 -4.72 6.09
C PHE A 200 -6.98 -3.19 5.96
#